data_AF-A0A451ADI3-F1
#
_entry.id   AF-A0A451ADI3-F1
#
_cell.length_a   1.000
_cell.length_b   1.000
_cell.length_c   1.000
_cell.angle_alpha   90.00
_cell.angle_beta   90.00
_cell.angle_gamma   90.00
#
_symmetry.space_group_name_H-M   'P 1'
#
loop_
_entity.id
_entity.type
_entity.pdbx_description
1 polymer ?
#
loop_
_entity_poly.entity_id
_entity_poly.type
_entity_poly.pdbx_seq_one_letter_code
_entity_poly.pdbx_strand_id
1 'polypeptide(L)'
;MVSRQNFGVKRIIPKTKTSSYRQDGIALVILLSTLIVPPSAEATEYTATFEDTLGGWTAVEDTSIFDWARRTGGTPSGYTGPSGAYEGEYYLYLETSYGNTPGKIAYLESPDFSGEAVSGMTFHYHLYGHQMGTLA
;
A
#
# COMPACT_ATOMS: atom_id res chain seq x y z
N MET A 1 8.16 2.78 17.01
CA MET A 1 7.33 1.57 16.96
C MET A 1 6.19 1.76 15.97
N VAL A 2 6.22 1.13 14.81
CA VAL A 2 5.12 1.23 13.85
C VAL A 2 4.53 -0.16 13.67
N SER A 3 3.25 -0.30 13.96
CA SER A 3 2.47 -1.49 13.61
C SER A 3 1.71 -1.22 12.32
N ARG A 4 2.18 -1.72 11.17
CA ARG A 4 1.43 -1.55 9.91
C ARG A 4 0.49 -2.74 9.71
N GLN A 5 -0.79 -2.43 9.48
CA GLN A 5 -1.84 -3.45 9.53
C GLN A 5 -2.56 -3.69 8.21
N ASN A 6 -2.40 -2.78 7.24
CA ASN A 6 -2.83 -2.97 5.85
C ASN A 6 -2.20 -1.86 5.03
N PHE A 7 -1.66 -2.16 3.85
CA PHE A 7 -1.40 -1.14 2.83
C PHE A 7 -2.43 -1.30 1.74
N GLY A 8 -3.37 -0.35 1.65
CA GLY A 8 -4.30 -0.24 0.53
C GLY A 8 -3.73 0.74 -0.48
N VAL A 9 -3.23 0.25 -1.61
CA VAL A 9 -2.84 1.11 -2.75
C VAL A 9 -3.98 1.07 -3.76
N LYS A 10 -4.56 2.24 -4.05
CA LYS A 10 -5.66 2.35 -5.02
C LYS A 10 -5.09 2.74 -6.40
N ARG A 11 -5.14 1.81 -7.36
CA ARG A 11 -4.68 1.99 -8.75
C ARG A 11 -5.77 2.61 -9.61
N ILE A 12 -5.43 3.29 -10.70
CA ILE A 12 -6.36 3.69 -11.77
C ILE A 12 -5.78 3.22 -13.11
N ILE A 13 -6.53 2.42 -13.88
CA ILE A 13 -6.11 1.94 -15.20
C ILE A 13 -6.70 2.85 -16.30
N PRO A 14 -5.89 3.68 -17.01
CA PRO A 14 -6.38 4.47 -18.14
C PRO A 14 -6.59 3.58 -19.38
N LYS A 15 -7.79 3.60 -19.98
CA LYS A 15 -8.06 2.92 -21.26
C LYS A 15 -7.75 3.86 -22.44
N THR A 16 -6.79 3.51 -23.28
CA THR A 16 -6.53 4.19 -24.57
C THR A 16 -7.48 3.65 -25.65
N LYS A 17 -8.18 4.54 -26.37
CA LYS A 17 -9.06 4.17 -27.48
C LYS A 17 -8.51 4.74 -28.79
N THR A 18 -7.94 3.89 -29.64
CA THR A 18 -7.57 4.27 -31.02
C THR A 18 -8.78 4.08 -31.92
N SER A 19 -9.35 5.18 -32.42
CA SER A 19 -10.50 5.14 -33.34
C SER A 19 -10.01 5.31 -34.78
N SER A 20 -10.07 4.27 -35.60
CA SER A 20 -9.84 4.37 -37.05
C SER A 20 -11.19 4.42 -37.78
N TYR A 21 -11.59 5.60 -38.26
CA TYR A 21 -12.71 5.72 -39.19
C TYR A 21 -12.18 5.49 -40.62
N ARG A 22 -12.59 4.39 -41.27
CA ARG A 22 -12.33 4.19 -42.71
C ARG A 22 -13.48 4.80 -43.50
N GLN A 23 -13.13 5.76 -44.34
CA GLN A 23 -14.06 6.56 -45.13
C GLN A 23 -14.36 5.85 -46.46
N ASP A 24 -15.50 5.16 -46.54
CA ASP A 24 -16.10 4.71 -47.80
C ASP A 24 -17.63 4.61 -47.63
N GLY A 25 -18.39 5.43 -48.36
CA GLY A 25 -19.83 5.22 -48.60
C GLY A 25 -20.80 5.92 -47.64
N ILE A 26 -21.62 6.81 -48.22
CA ILE A 26 -22.69 7.58 -47.57
C ILE A 26 -23.77 6.64 -47.01
N ALA A 27 -24.01 6.68 -45.69
CA ALA A 27 -25.19 6.08 -45.06
C ALA A 27 -25.68 6.92 -43.87
N LEU A 28 -26.84 7.54 -44.07
CA LEU A 28 -27.90 7.90 -43.12
C LEU A 28 -27.47 8.23 -41.68
N VAL A 29 -27.43 9.53 -41.35
CA VAL A 29 -27.26 10.06 -40.00
C VAL A 29 -28.53 9.78 -39.18
N ILE A 30 -28.63 8.60 -38.58
CA ILE A 30 -29.55 8.37 -37.46
C ILE A 30 -28.84 8.96 -36.24
N LEU A 31 -29.34 10.11 -35.77
CA LEU A 31 -28.95 10.76 -34.51
C LEU A 31 -29.38 9.87 -33.33
N LEU A 32 -28.74 8.72 -33.18
CA LEU A 32 -28.68 8.02 -31.91
C LEU A 32 -27.52 8.65 -31.16
N SER A 33 -27.82 9.68 -30.37
CA SER A 33 -26.89 10.22 -29.37
C SER A 33 -26.60 9.09 -28.40
N THR A 34 -25.63 8.24 -28.73
CA THR A 34 -25.05 7.31 -27.79
C THR A 34 -24.51 8.18 -26.67
N LEU A 35 -25.15 8.14 -25.50
CA LEU A 35 -24.53 8.54 -24.25
C LEU A 35 -23.17 7.84 -24.23
N ILE A 36 -22.12 8.59 -24.53
CA ILE A 36 -20.76 8.17 -24.26
C ILE A 36 -20.71 8.16 -22.74
N VAL A 37 -21.10 7.04 -22.15
CA VAL A 37 -20.78 6.76 -20.75
C VAL A 37 -19.25 6.78 -20.73
N PRO A 38 -18.61 7.75 -20.08
CA PRO A 38 -17.17 7.71 -19.95
C PRO A 38 -16.83 6.35 -19.33
N PRO A 39 -15.83 5.62 -19.84
CA PRO A 39 -15.45 4.36 -19.21
C PRO A 39 -15.19 4.65 -17.75
N SER A 40 -15.96 4.00 -16.86
CA SER A 40 -15.68 4.04 -15.43
C SER A 40 -14.22 3.67 -15.27
N ALA A 41 -13.43 4.57 -14.68
CA ALA A 41 -12.04 4.28 -14.39
C ALA A 41 -12.04 3.09 -13.42
N GLU A 42 -11.62 1.93 -13.90
CA GLU A 42 -11.54 0.75 -13.05
C GLU A 42 -10.31 0.87 -12.16
N ALA A 43 -10.59 1.03 -10.87
CA ALA A 43 -9.58 1.13 -9.84
C ALA A 43 -9.37 -0.24 -9.21
N THR A 44 -8.15 -0.77 -9.31
CA THR A 44 -7.78 -2.01 -8.61
C THR A 44 -7.18 -1.64 -7.27
N GLU A 45 -7.68 -2.23 -6.20
CA GLU A 45 -7.08 -2.09 -4.88
C GLU A 45 -6.05 -3.20 -4.67
N TYR A 46 -4.83 -2.81 -4.30
CA TYR A 46 -3.81 -3.73 -3.84
C TYR A 46 -3.76 -3.67 -2.32
N THR A 47 -4.05 -4.79 -1.66
CA THR A 47 -4.07 -4.90 -0.19
C THR A 47 -3.01 -5.88 0.28
N ALA A 48 -2.11 -5.44 1.15
CA ALA A 48 -1.18 -6.31 1.87
C ALA A 48 -1.61 -6.46 3.32
N THR A 49 -2.10 -7.66 3.69
CA THR A 49 -2.61 -8.01 5.04
C THR A 49 -1.54 -8.61 5.95
N PHE A 50 -0.40 -9.03 5.40
CA PHE A 50 0.69 -9.69 6.13
C PHE A 50 0.37 -11.04 6.78
N GLU A 51 -0.77 -11.67 6.45
CA GLU A 51 -1.16 -12.96 7.03
C GLU A 51 -0.28 -14.13 6.56
N ASP A 52 0.19 -14.09 5.30
CA ASP A 52 1.02 -15.16 4.74
C ASP A 52 2.48 -14.74 4.55
N THR A 53 2.69 -13.55 3.95
CA THR A 53 4.01 -13.03 3.57
C THR A 53 4.03 -11.51 3.68
N LEU A 54 5.12 -10.86 3.25
CA LEU A 54 5.15 -9.41 3.11
C LEU A 54 4.26 -8.88 1.97
N GLY A 55 3.61 -9.76 1.18
CA GLY A 55 2.73 -9.32 0.10
C GLY A 55 3.47 -8.44 -0.90
N GLY A 56 4.66 -8.88 -1.35
CA GLY A 56 5.52 -8.16 -2.28
C GLY A 56 6.20 -6.90 -1.73
N TRP A 57 5.95 -6.52 -0.47
CA TRP A 57 6.73 -5.49 0.20
C TRP A 57 8.10 -6.03 0.59
N THR A 58 9.10 -5.17 0.59
CA THR A 58 10.49 -5.51 0.89
C THR A 58 10.98 -4.70 2.08
N ALA A 59 11.46 -5.38 3.13
CA ALA A 59 12.22 -4.74 4.19
C ALA A 59 13.64 -4.48 3.65
N VAL A 60 14.07 -3.21 3.64
CA VAL A 60 15.41 -2.87 3.16
C VAL A 60 16.41 -3.14 4.29
N GLU A 61 17.17 -4.21 4.13
CA GLU A 61 18.21 -4.65 5.06
C GLU A 61 19.28 -3.57 5.27
N ASP A 62 19.99 -3.63 6.40
CA ASP A 62 21.16 -2.79 6.77
C ASP A 62 20.90 -1.29 6.98
N THR A 63 19.65 -0.84 6.92
CA THR A 63 19.29 0.58 7.13
C THR A 63 19.09 0.92 8.62
N SER A 64 18.70 -0.09 9.40
CA SER A 64 18.64 -0.08 10.85
C SER A 64 19.23 -1.38 11.40
N ILE A 65 19.54 -1.41 12.70
CA ILE A 65 19.94 -2.66 13.37
C ILE A 65 18.75 -3.61 13.59
N PHE A 66 17.53 -3.10 13.41
CA PHE A 66 16.31 -3.90 13.35
C PHE A 66 15.64 -3.64 12.02
N ASP A 67 15.44 -4.69 11.25
CA ASP A 67 14.61 -4.63 10.06
C ASP A 67 13.13 -4.82 10.40
N TRP A 68 12.27 -4.46 9.47
CA TRP A 68 10.83 -4.73 9.58
C TRP A 68 10.59 -6.24 9.65
N ALA A 69 9.83 -6.67 10.66
CA ALA A 69 9.50 -8.07 10.87
C ALA A 69 7.99 -8.27 10.99
N ARG A 70 7.49 -9.43 10.53
CA ARG A 70 6.12 -9.87 10.82
C ARG A 70 5.99 -10.33 12.25
N ARG A 71 4.83 -10.06 12.86
CA ARG A 71 4.57 -10.38 14.26
C ARG A 71 3.11 -10.65 14.54
N THR A 72 2.86 -11.52 15.53
CA THR A 72 1.55 -11.72 16.15
C THR A 72 1.56 -11.31 17.63
N GLY A 73 0.37 -11.03 18.17
CA GLY A 73 0.17 -10.72 19.59
C GLY A 73 0.86 -9.44 20.07
N GLY A 74 1.19 -9.40 21.37
CA GLY A 74 1.84 -8.26 22.00
C GLY A 74 3.32 -8.10 21.65
N THR A 75 3.87 -6.94 21.99
CA THR A 75 5.26 -6.52 21.72
C THR A 75 6.22 -7.04 22.80
N PRO A 76 7.54 -7.20 22.57
CA PRO A 76 8.43 -7.84 23.53
C PRO A 76 8.83 -6.85 24.64
N SER A 77 8.99 -5.59 24.26
CA SER A 77 9.15 -4.48 25.18
C SER A 77 7.85 -4.26 25.98
N GLY A 78 8.03 -3.94 27.26
CA GLY A 78 6.94 -3.52 28.14
C GLY A 78 6.52 -2.07 27.84
N TYR A 79 5.29 -1.72 28.21
CA TYR A 79 4.72 -0.38 28.01
C TYR A 79 4.71 0.09 26.55
N THR A 80 4.70 -0.86 25.63
CA THR A 80 4.54 -0.65 24.20
C THR A 80 3.33 -1.44 23.71
N GLY A 81 2.95 -1.23 22.46
CA GLY A 81 1.85 -1.95 21.83
C GLY A 81 2.00 -1.98 20.32
N PRO A 82 1.14 -2.70 19.59
CA PRO A 82 -0.17 -3.13 20.04
C PRO A 82 -0.15 -4.45 20.83
N SER A 83 -1.33 -4.87 21.33
CA SER A 83 -1.54 -6.21 21.89
C SER A 83 -1.78 -7.30 20.83
N GLY A 84 -1.92 -6.89 19.56
CA GLY A 84 -2.18 -7.75 18.42
C GLY A 84 -2.35 -6.96 17.13
N ALA A 85 -2.60 -7.65 16.03
CA ALA A 85 -2.94 -7.02 14.76
C ALA A 85 -4.27 -6.24 14.86
N TYR A 86 -4.44 -5.24 14.00
CA TYR A 86 -5.71 -4.48 13.90
C TYR A 86 -6.77 -5.30 13.17
N GLU A 87 -6.33 -6.10 12.20
CA GLU A 87 -7.11 -7.10 11.48
C GLU A 87 -6.22 -8.34 11.30
N GLY A 88 -6.81 -9.53 11.31
CA GLY A 88 -6.06 -10.78 11.21
C GLY A 88 -5.16 -11.05 12.42
N GLU A 89 -4.07 -11.77 12.19
CA GLU A 89 -3.13 -12.19 13.23
C GLU A 89 -1.80 -11.46 13.14
N TYR A 90 -1.37 -11.08 11.93
CA TYR A 90 -0.03 -10.58 11.66
C TYR A 90 0.02 -9.09 11.35
N TYR A 91 1.06 -8.43 11.85
CA TYR A 91 1.37 -7.05 11.53
C TYR A 91 2.87 -6.87 11.29
N LEU A 92 3.24 -5.80 10.60
CA LEU A 92 4.64 -5.40 10.50
C LEU A 92 5.05 -4.58 11.70
N TYR A 93 6.20 -4.95 12.24
CA TYR A 93 6.75 -4.47 13.49
C TYR A 93 8.20 -4.04 13.30
N LEU A 94 8.56 -2.95 13.98
CA LEU A 94 9.93 -2.46 14.10
C LEU A 94 10.22 -2.24 15.59
N GLU A 95 11.23 -2.93 16.12
CA GLU A 95 11.72 -2.73 17.49
C GLU A 95 12.48 -1.40 17.60
N THR A 96 12.09 -0.57 18.55
CA THR A 96 12.69 0.76 18.76
C THR A 96 13.13 1.01 20.20
N SER A 97 12.92 0.05 21.13
CA SER A 97 13.16 0.25 22.57
C SER A 97 14.63 0.19 22.98
N TYR A 98 15.45 -0.68 22.36
CA TYR A 98 16.85 -0.85 22.71
C TYR A 98 17.74 -0.91 21.48
N GLY A 99 18.89 -0.24 21.49
CA GLY A 99 19.87 -0.26 20.39
C GLY A 99 19.50 0.59 19.17
N ASN A 100 18.23 0.95 18.99
CA ASN A 100 17.80 1.88 17.95
C ASN A 100 18.05 3.32 18.44
N THR A 101 19.22 3.87 18.14
CA THR A 101 19.60 5.24 18.54
C THR A 101 18.91 6.27 17.65
N PRO A 102 18.72 7.52 18.13
CA PRO A 102 18.21 8.60 17.29
C PRO A 102 18.95 8.69 15.94
N GLY A 103 18.19 8.81 14.84
CA GLY A 103 18.74 8.96 13.49
C GLY A 103 18.88 7.68 12.67
N LYS A 104 18.52 6.50 13.22
CA LYS A 104 18.39 5.27 12.42
C LYS A 104 17.03 5.22 11.71
N ILE A 105 17.03 4.74 10.46
CA ILE A 105 15.85 4.70 9.60
C ILE A 105 15.72 3.27 9.08
N ALA A 106 14.53 2.69 9.17
CA ALA A 106 14.23 1.40 8.56
C ALA A 106 13.25 1.61 7.41
N TYR A 107 13.61 1.18 6.20
CA TYR A 107 12.75 1.34 5.03
C TYR A 107 11.93 0.07 4.76
N LEU A 108 10.67 0.28 4.39
CA LEU A 108 9.82 -0.74 3.82
C LEU A 108 9.40 -0.25 2.43
N GLU A 109 9.81 -0.99 1.41
CA GLU A 109 9.60 -0.66 0.01
C GLU A 109 8.38 -1.41 -0.53
N SER A 110 7.55 -0.72 -1.31
CA SER A 110 6.37 -1.31 -1.93
C SER A 110 6.77 -2.20 -3.12
N PRO A 111 5.88 -3.09 -3.58
CA PRO A 111 6.01 -3.67 -4.91
C PRO A 111 6.11 -2.57 -5.98
N ASP A 112 6.70 -2.92 -7.13
CA ASP A 112 6.67 -2.04 -8.30
C ASP A 112 5.24 -1.94 -8.86
N PHE A 113 4.80 -0.72 -9.12
CA PHE A 113 3.52 -0.37 -9.72
C PHE A 113 3.69 0.29 -11.10
N SER A 114 4.84 0.07 -11.77
CA SER A 114 5.14 0.63 -13.07
C SER A 114 4.05 0.34 -14.11
N GLY A 115 3.74 1.36 -14.92
CA GLY A 115 2.68 1.30 -15.93
C GLY A 115 1.28 1.68 -15.42
N GLU A 116 1.12 1.98 -14.13
CA GLU A 116 -0.17 2.33 -13.53
C GLU A 116 -0.12 3.68 -12.78
N ALA A 117 -1.25 4.39 -12.73
CA ALA A 117 -1.37 5.58 -11.89
C ALA A 117 -1.79 5.17 -10.47
N VAL A 118 -0.94 5.45 -9.48
CA VAL A 118 -1.29 5.29 -8.06
C VAL A 118 -2.07 6.53 -7.61
N SER A 119 -3.31 6.31 -7.17
CA SER A 119 -4.23 7.39 -6.76
C SER A 119 -4.26 7.65 -5.26
N GLY A 120 -3.74 6.72 -4.45
CA GLY A 120 -3.62 6.90 -3.00
C GLY A 120 -3.10 5.66 -2.29
N MET A 121 -2.66 5.86 -1.05
CA MET A 121 -2.23 4.81 -0.13
C MET A 121 -2.90 5.02 1.23
N THR A 122 -3.54 3.99 1.77
CA THR A 122 -4.12 3.97 3.11
C THR A 122 -3.46 2.91 3.96
N PHE A 123 -3.28 3.19 5.24
CA PHE A 123 -2.76 2.21 6.19
C PHE A 123 -3.12 2.56 7.63
N HIS A 124 -3.21 1.55 8.49
CA HIS A 124 -3.27 1.74 9.94
C HIS A 124 -1.87 1.68 10.53
N TYR A 125 -1.63 2.50 11.54
CA TYR A 125 -0.38 2.53 12.29
C TYR A 125 -0.64 2.61 13.79
N HIS A 126 0.27 2.02 14.58
CA HIS A 126 0.29 2.16 16.03
C HIS A 126 1.68 2.64 16.47
N LEU A 127 1.75 3.86 17.01
CA LEU A 127 2.95 4.52 17.53
C LEU A 127 2.68 4.92 18.99
N TYR A 128 3.09 4.09 19.95
CA TYR A 128 2.86 4.31 21.37
C TYR A 128 4.13 3.98 22.19
N GLY A 129 4.45 4.84 23.16
CA GLY A 129 5.59 4.68 24.07
C GLY A 129 6.66 5.75 23.88
N HIS A 130 7.40 6.11 24.95
CA HIS A 130 8.31 7.26 24.98
C HIS A 130 9.48 7.21 23.97
N GLN A 131 9.87 6.02 23.53
CA GLN A 131 10.99 5.82 22.59
C GLN A 131 10.50 5.65 21.14
N MET A 132 9.31 6.13 20.81
CA MET A 132 8.80 6.02 19.45
C MET A 132 9.57 6.92 18.46
N GLY A 133 9.85 6.40 17.27
CA GLY A 133 10.30 7.22 16.14
C GLY A 133 9.14 7.95 15.46
N THR A 134 9.44 8.53 14.30
CA THR A 134 8.43 9.05 13.37
C THR A 134 8.17 8.05 12.25
N LEU A 135 7.04 8.21 11.56
CA LEU A 135 6.71 7.51 10.33
C LEU A 135 6.50 8.55 9.22
N ALA A 136 7.15 8.36 8.08
CA ALA A 136 7.09 9.22 6.91
C ALA A 136 6.88 8.38 5.64
#